data_AF-A0A7C7K6Z4-F1
#
_entry.id   AF-A0A7C7K6Z4-F1
#
_cell.length_a   1.000
_cell.length_b   1.000
_cell.length_c   1.000
_cell.angle_alpha   90.00
_cell.angle_beta   90.00
_cell.angle_gamma   90.00
#
_symmetry.space_group_name_H-M   'P 1'
#
loop_
_entity.id
_entity.type
_entity.pdbx_description
1 polymer ?
#
loop_
_entity_poly.entity_id
_entity_poly.type
_entity_poly.pdbx_seq_one_letter_code
_entity_poly.pdbx_strand_id
1 'polypeptide(L)'
;MKIAVLSRNPKLYSTRRLVEAAEARGHEVHVLDVLRCYMNITSLKPEVHYKGEILTGYDAVIPRIGASVTFYGTAVLRQFEMMNVYPLNESVAISRSRDKLRALQLLSRKGIGLPVTGFAHRPDDVDDLIKMVGGAPLVIKLLEGTQGIGV
;
A
#
# COMPACT_ATOMS: atom_id res chain seq x y z
N MET A 1 8.71 -20.79 9.36
CA MET A 1 8.48 -20.04 8.12
C MET A 1 9.55 -18.98 7.97
N LYS A 2 9.90 -18.64 6.74
CA LYS A 2 10.75 -17.51 6.37
C LYS A 2 9.88 -16.37 5.82
N ILE A 3 9.91 -15.22 6.50
CA ILE A 3 9.00 -14.10 6.26
C ILE A 3 9.79 -12.87 5.82
N ALA A 4 9.37 -12.27 4.71
CA ALA A 4 9.87 -10.97 4.26
C ALA A 4 8.98 -9.85 4.83
N VAL A 5 9.57 -8.81 5.41
CA VAL A 5 8.85 -7.57 5.78
C VAL A 5 9.33 -6.45 4.86
N LEU A 6 8.48 -6.02 3.93
CA LEU A 6 8.83 -4.95 2.99
C LEU A 6 8.70 -3.59 3.67
N SER A 7 9.80 -3.04 4.18
CA SER A 7 9.82 -1.77 4.90
C SER A 7 11.10 -0.99 4.64
N ARG A 8 10.96 0.32 4.43
CA ARG A 8 12.08 1.24 4.25
C ARG A 8 12.90 1.48 5.52
N ASN A 9 12.34 1.21 6.70
CA ASN A 9 13.02 1.49 7.97
C ASN A 9 12.71 0.40 9.02
N PRO A 10 13.68 -0.47 9.34
CA PRO A 10 13.51 -1.52 10.34
C PRO A 10 13.32 -0.98 11.77
N LYS A 11 13.75 0.28 12.04
CA LYS A 11 13.66 0.89 13.37
C LYS A 11 12.26 1.44 13.70
N LEU A 12 11.34 1.49 12.72
CA LEU A 12 9.97 1.91 12.98
C LEU A 12 9.29 0.94 13.94
N TYR A 13 8.55 1.47 14.92
CA TYR A 13 7.87 0.67 15.94
C TYR A 13 7.09 -0.50 15.36
N SER A 14 6.23 -0.25 14.36
CA SER A 14 5.40 -1.31 13.77
C SER A 14 6.24 -2.38 13.07
N THR A 15 7.31 -2.02 12.37
CA THR A 15 8.20 -2.97 11.71
C THR A 15 8.93 -3.82 12.76
N ARG A 16 9.48 -3.18 13.80
CA ARG A 16 10.16 -3.86 14.90
C ARG A 16 9.22 -4.84 15.62
N ARG A 17 8.01 -4.42 15.96
CA ARG A 17 7.00 -5.27 16.61
C ARG A 17 6.59 -6.48 15.77
N LEU A 18 6.50 -6.33 14.45
CA LEU A 18 6.21 -7.46 13.55
C LEU A 18 7.35 -8.49 13.57
N VAL A 19 8.60 -8.02 13.50
CA VAL A 19 9.80 -8.87 13.58
C VAL A 19 9.82 -9.60 14.91
N GLU A 20 9.77 -8.88 16.04
CA GLU A 20 9.76 -9.45 17.39
C GLU A 20 8.65 -10.51 17.57
N ALA A 21 7.44 -10.23 17.08
CA ALA A 21 6.29 -11.13 17.23
C ALA A 21 6.39 -12.40 16.38
N ALA A 22 7.07 -12.32 15.23
CA ALA A 22 7.29 -13.45 14.35
C ALA A 22 8.50 -14.29 14.81
N GLU A 23 9.58 -13.67 15.26
CA GLU A 23 10.73 -14.34 15.88
C GLU A 23 10.32 -15.09 17.16
N ALA A 24 9.49 -14.46 18.02
CA ALA A 24 8.94 -15.13 19.21
C ALA A 24 8.07 -16.36 18.90
N ARG A 25 7.62 -16.52 17.65
CA ARG A 25 6.89 -17.70 17.15
C ARG A 25 7.80 -18.68 16.38
N GLY A 26 9.11 -18.48 16.41
CA GLY A 26 10.09 -19.35 15.74
C GLY A 26 10.12 -19.16 14.22
N HIS A 27 9.81 -17.98 13.71
CA HIS A 27 9.94 -17.67 12.28
C HIS A 27 11.24 -16.91 12.01
N GLU A 28 11.85 -17.18 10.85
CA GLU A 28 12.95 -16.38 10.31
C GLU A 28 12.35 -15.15 9.63
N VAL A 29 12.85 -13.95 9.96
CA VAL A 29 12.26 -12.70 9.47
C VAL A 29 13.33 -11.79 8.90
N HIS A 30 13.13 -11.32 7.67
CA HIS A 30 14.02 -10.37 7.02
C HIS A 30 13.29 -9.08 6.66
N VAL A 31 13.81 -7.95 7.12
CA VAL A 31 13.30 -6.63 6.72
C VAL A 31 14.02 -6.19 5.44
N LEU A 32 13.24 -5.98 4.38
CA LEU A 32 13.73 -5.65 3.04
C LEU A 32 13.25 -4.25 2.65
N ASP A 33 14.20 -3.37 2.34
CA ASP A 33 13.88 -2.07 1.75
C ASP A 33 13.49 -2.26 0.28
N VAL A 34 12.21 -2.02 -0.04
CA VAL A 34 11.68 -2.16 -1.39
C VAL A 34 12.47 -1.39 -2.44
N LEU A 35 13.07 -0.25 -2.09
CA LEU A 35 13.84 0.56 -3.04
C LEU A 35 15.21 -0.03 -3.38
N ARG A 36 15.66 -1.02 -2.61
CA ARG A 36 16.92 -1.75 -2.84
C ARG A 36 16.68 -3.12 -3.48
N CYS A 37 15.41 -3.51 -3.63
CA CYS A 37 15.03 -4.68 -4.41
C CYS A 37 15.08 -4.35 -5.89
N TYR A 38 15.55 -5.29 -6.70
CA TYR A 38 15.46 -5.28 -8.16
C TYR A 38 15.06 -6.68 -8.63
N MET A 39 14.55 -6.81 -9.84
CA MET A 39 13.79 -8.01 -10.22
C MET A 39 14.15 -8.48 -11.61
N ASN A 40 14.17 -9.80 -11.78
CA ASN A 40 14.12 -10.42 -13.10
C ASN A 40 12.68 -10.84 -13.40
N ILE A 41 12.07 -10.23 -14.42
CA ILE A 41 10.65 -10.43 -14.79
C ILE A 41 10.44 -11.55 -15.82
N THR A 42 11.49 -12.30 -16.15
CA THR A 42 11.41 -13.36 -17.16
C THR A 42 10.40 -14.44 -16.73
N SER A 43 9.44 -14.74 -17.59
CA SER A 43 8.22 -15.51 -17.27
C SER A 43 8.46 -16.91 -16.68
N LEU A 44 9.60 -17.53 -16.97
CA LEU A 44 9.94 -18.89 -16.50
C LEU A 44 10.58 -18.90 -15.11
N LYS A 45 11.15 -17.79 -14.66
CA LYS A 45 11.90 -17.73 -13.40
C LYS A 45 11.83 -16.31 -12.80
N PRO A 46 10.66 -15.92 -12.26
CA PRO A 46 10.54 -14.63 -11.60
C PRO A 46 11.44 -14.61 -10.37
N GLU A 47 12.28 -13.58 -10.26
CA GLU A 47 13.22 -13.43 -9.14
C GLU A 47 13.15 -12.01 -8.58
N VAL A 48 13.27 -11.91 -7.25
CA VAL A 48 13.60 -10.66 -6.56
C VAL A 48 15.02 -10.80 -6.05
N HIS A 49 15.83 -9.78 -6.29
CA HIS A 49 17.21 -9.68 -5.83
C HIS A 49 17.32 -8.57 -4.78
N TYR A 50 18.24 -8.73 -3.85
CA TYR A 50 18.54 -7.74 -2.82
C TYR A 50 20.02 -7.78 -2.47
N LYS A 51 20.71 -6.67 -2.70
CA LYS A 51 22.16 -6.54 -2.44
C LYS A 51 23.01 -7.64 -3.11
N GLY A 52 22.72 -8.00 -4.35
CA GLY A 52 23.46 -9.03 -5.09
C GLY A 52 22.94 -10.44 -4.92
N GLU A 53 22.06 -10.70 -3.95
CA GLU A 53 21.56 -12.04 -3.62
C GLU A 53 20.14 -12.26 -4.13
N ILE A 54 19.85 -13.47 -4.59
CA ILE A 54 18.50 -13.88 -4.98
C ILE A 54 17.70 -14.20 -3.71
N LEU A 55 16.56 -13.55 -3.56
CA LEU A 55 15.64 -13.78 -2.45
C LEU A 55 14.83 -15.04 -2.70
N THR A 56 15.20 -16.14 -2.03
CA THR A 56 14.55 -17.44 -2.18
C THR A 56 14.03 -17.99 -0.85
N GLY A 57 13.05 -18.90 -0.96
CA GLY A 57 12.52 -19.68 0.16
C GLY A 57 11.63 -18.90 1.13
N TYR A 58 11.08 -17.74 0.73
CA TYR A 58 10.12 -17.02 1.55
C TYR A 58 8.74 -17.66 1.46
N ASP A 59 8.12 -17.92 2.59
CA ASP A 59 6.75 -18.46 2.67
C ASP A 59 5.72 -17.33 2.62
N ALA A 60 6.05 -16.18 3.20
CA ALA A 60 5.15 -15.03 3.30
C ALA A 60 5.89 -13.69 3.17
N VAL A 61 5.15 -12.67 2.74
CA VAL A 61 5.61 -11.29 2.62
C VAL A 61 4.61 -10.33 3.28
N ILE A 62 5.09 -9.49 4.19
CA ILE A 62 4.32 -8.48 4.92
C ILE A 62 4.66 -7.09 4.36
N PRO A 63 3.80 -6.49 3.52
CA PRO A 63 4.03 -5.18 2.96
C PRO A 63 3.80 -4.04 3.96
N ARG A 64 4.87 -3.32 4.29
CA ARG A 64 4.86 -2.04 5.03
C ARG A 64 5.32 -0.89 4.13
N ILE A 65 4.61 -0.75 3.00
CA ILE A 65 4.93 0.18 1.91
C ILE A 65 4.43 1.59 2.25
N GLY A 66 5.36 2.55 2.31
CA GLY A 66 5.05 3.97 2.53
C GLY A 66 4.34 4.61 1.33
N ALA A 67 3.51 5.63 1.58
CA ALA A 67 2.71 6.28 0.55
C ALA A 67 3.56 6.85 -0.62
N SER A 68 4.72 7.42 -0.30
CA SER A 68 5.65 8.01 -1.27
C SER A 68 6.35 7.01 -2.20
N VAL A 69 6.24 5.71 -1.94
CA VAL A 69 6.88 4.65 -2.73
C VAL A 69 5.89 3.57 -3.16
N THR A 70 4.59 3.90 -3.19
CA THR A 70 3.51 2.94 -3.46
C THR A 70 3.71 2.23 -4.79
N PHE A 71 4.03 2.96 -5.86
CA PHE A 71 4.19 2.38 -7.19
C PHE A 71 5.26 1.28 -7.22
N TYR A 72 6.49 1.60 -6.82
CA TYR A 72 7.58 0.62 -6.85
C TYR A 72 7.43 -0.45 -5.77
N GLY A 73 6.99 -0.08 -4.56
CA GLY A 73 6.76 -1.03 -3.47
C GLY A 73 5.73 -2.09 -3.82
N THR A 74 4.63 -1.72 -4.49
CA THR A 74 3.62 -2.68 -4.94
C THR A 74 4.09 -3.50 -6.15
N ALA A 75 5.00 -2.99 -6.97
CA ALA A 75 5.65 -3.78 -8.02
C ALA A 75 6.55 -4.88 -7.43
N VAL A 76 7.37 -4.56 -6.43
CA VAL A 76 8.20 -5.55 -5.71
C VAL A 76 7.32 -6.60 -5.02
N LEU A 77 6.25 -6.16 -4.33
CA LEU A 77 5.30 -7.08 -3.71
C LEU A 77 4.65 -8.02 -4.74
N ARG A 78 4.24 -7.48 -5.89
CA ARG A 78 3.66 -8.30 -6.98
C ARG A 78 4.64 -9.34 -7.50
N GLN A 79 5.93 -9.02 -7.53
CA GLN A 79 6.93 -10.01 -7.91
C GLN A 79 7.02 -11.15 -6.89
N PHE A 80 6.92 -10.88 -5.59
CA PHE A 80 6.78 -11.93 -4.57
C PHE A 80 5.51 -12.77 -4.80
N GLU A 81 4.39 -12.15 -5.18
CA GLU A 81 3.15 -12.86 -5.53
C GLU A 81 3.36 -13.79 -6.74
N MET A 82 4.05 -13.33 -7.79
CA MET A 82 4.42 -14.15 -8.96
C MET A 82 5.37 -15.29 -8.62
N MET A 83 6.12 -15.17 -7.51
CA MET A 83 6.97 -16.23 -6.96
C MET A 83 6.21 -17.18 -6.02
N ASN A 84 4.88 -17.08 -5.95
CA ASN A 84 4.00 -17.85 -5.05
C ASN A 84 4.26 -17.63 -3.55
N VAL A 85 4.79 -16.45 -3.17
CA VAL A 85 4.97 -16.07 -1.76
C VAL A 85 3.68 -15.44 -1.25
N TYR A 86 3.16 -15.89 -0.09
CA TYR A 86 1.90 -15.42 0.44
C TYR A 86 1.94 -13.93 0.84
N PRO A 87 1.12 -13.05 0.24
CA PRO A 87 1.09 -11.63 0.61
C PRO A 87 0.11 -11.34 1.76
N LEU A 88 0.59 -10.77 2.86
CA LEU A 88 -0.30 -10.22 3.90
C LEU A 88 -0.81 -8.83 3.47
N ASN A 89 -1.84 -8.89 2.63
CA ASN A 89 -2.41 -7.88 1.74
C ASN A 89 -1.77 -7.89 0.35
N GLU A 90 -2.58 -8.19 -0.66
CA GLU A 90 -2.17 -8.19 -2.07
C GLU A 90 -1.79 -6.80 -2.59
N SER A 91 -0.87 -6.77 -3.53
CA SER A 91 -0.40 -5.58 -4.25
C SER A 91 -1.56 -4.78 -4.85
N VAL A 92 -2.51 -5.48 -5.49
CA VAL A 92 -3.70 -4.87 -6.08
C VAL A 92 -4.60 -4.25 -5.01
N ALA A 93 -4.77 -4.89 -3.85
CA ALA A 93 -5.58 -4.37 -2.75
C ALA A 93 -4.95 -3.10 -2.15
N ILE A 94 -3.63 -3.09 -1.96
CA ILE A 94 -2.89 -1.92 -1.46
C ILE A 94 -3.04 -0.75 -2.43
N SER A 95 -2.77 -0.95 -3.73
CA SER A 95 -2.92 0.10 -4.74
C SER A 95 -4.34 0.66 -4.77
N ARG A 96 -5.37 -0.20 -4.70
CA ARG A 96 -6.78 0.24 -4.66
C ARG A 96 -7.12 1.02 -3.39
N SER A 97 -6.58 0.64 -2.23
CA SER A 97 -6.83 1.36 -0.97
C SER A 97 -6.15 2.73 -0.89
N ARG A 98 -5.07 2.93 -1.66
CA ARG A 98 -4.32 4.19 -1.73
C ARG A 98 -5.04 5.25 -2.54
N ASP A 99 -5.78 4.83 -3.56
CA ASP A 99 -6.67 5.69 -4.33
C ASP A 99 -7.99 5.87 -3.57
N LYS A 100 -8.11 7.01 -2.88
CA LYS A 100 -9.29 7.33 -2.06
C LYS A 100 -10.57 7.43 -2.89
N LEU A 101 -10.51 7.98 -4.11
CA LEU A 101 -11.69 8.07 -4.98
C LEU A 101 -12.19 6.68 -5.32
N ARG A 102 -11.28 5.84 -5.83
CA ARG A 102 -11.60 4.48 -6.22
C ARG A 102 -12.09 3.65 -5.03
N ALA A 103 -11.46 3.79 -3.86
CA ALA A 103 -11.88 3.11 -2.65
C ALA A 103 -13.32 3.51 -2.27
N LEU A 104 -13.64 4.81 -2.24
CA LEU A 104 -14.99 5.31 -1.93
C LEU A 104 -16.03 4.84 -2.96
N GLN A 105 -15.70 4.87 -4.26
CA GLN A 105 -16.57 4.35 -5.31
C GLN A 105 -16.86 2.85 -5.14
N LEU A 106 -15.85 2.05 -4.76
CA LEU A 106 -16.01 0.62 -4.50
C LEU A 106 -16.89 0.35 -3.27
N LEU A 107 -16.70 1.11 -2.20
CA LEU A 107 -17.52 1.01 -0.98
C LEU A 107 -18.98 1.40 -1.27
N SER A 108 -19.20 2.53 -1.96
CA SER A 108 -20.53 2.99 -2.38
C SER A 108 -21.24 1.97 -3.25
N ARG A 109 -20.55 1.41 -4.25
CA ARG A 109 -21.09 0.35 -5.13
C ARG A 109 -21.55 -0.90 -4.36
N LYS A 110 -20.97 -1.15 -3.18
CA LYS A 110 -21.34 -2.28 -2.31
C LYS A 110 -22.42 -1.93 -1.29
N GLY A 111 -22.98 -0.73 -1.34
CA GLY A 111 -24.05 -0.29 -0.43
C GLY A 111 -23.54 0.02 0.98
N ILE A 112 -22.24 0.23 1.16
CA ILE A 112 -21.69 0.66 2.44
C ILE A 112 -22.05 2.13 2.63
N GLY A 113 -22.66 2.47 3.77
CA GLY A 113 -23.03 3.84 4.10
C GLY A 113 -21.80 4.75 4.14
N LEU A 114 -21.84 5.81 3.34
CA LEU A 114 -20.83 6.87 3.29
C LEU A 114 -21.53 8.23 3.44
N PRO A 115 -20.86 9.25 3.98
CA PRO A 115 -21.36 10.63 3.90
C PRO A 115 -21.58 11.02 2.44
N VAL A 116 -22.51 11.95 2.19
CA VAL A 116 -22.65 12.57 0.86
C VAL A 116 -21.30 13.21 0.51
N THR A 117 -20.67 12.71 -0.55
CA THR A 117 -19.28 13.04 -0.88
C THR A 117 -19.18 13.46 -2.34
N GLY A 118 -18.80 14.71 -2.57
CA GLY A 118 -18.41 15.24 -3.86
C GLY A 118 -16.91 15.07 -4.08
N PHE A 119 -16.48 14.95 -5.32
CA PHE A 119 -15.07 14.86 -5.68
C PHE A 119 -14.81 15.69 -6.93
N ALA A 120 -13.86 16.63 -6.84
CA ALA A 120 -13.53 17.54 -7.93
C ALA A 120 -12.02 17.78 -8.01
N HIS A 121 -11.54 18.21 -9.18
CA HIS A 121 -10.14 18.57 -9.41
C HIS A 121 -9.99 20.07 -9.71
N ARG A 122 -10.63 20.55 -10.77
CA ARG A 122 -10.73 21.98 -11.13
C ARG A 122 -12.15 22.27 -11.60
N PRO A 123 -13.13 22.41 -10.68
CA PRO A 123 -14.48 22.73 -11.06
C PRO A 123 -14.56 24.19 -11.53
N ASP A 124 -15.18 24.43 -12.67
CA ASP A 124 -15.49 25.79 -13.14
C ASP A 124 -16.68 26.39 -12.38
N ASP A 125 -17.46 25.55 -11.68
CA ASP A 125 -18.59 25.94 -10.82
C ASP A 125 -18.45 25.28 -9.43
N VAL A 126 -17.96 26.07 -8.47
CA VAL A 126 -17.77 25.62 -7.08
C VAL A 126 -19.10 25.61 -6.31
N ASP A 127 -20.04 26.48 -6.67
CA ASP A 127 -21.33 26.58 -5.98
C ASP A 127 -22.19 25.34 -6.26
N ASP A 128 -22.16 24.83 -7.50
CA ASP A 128 -22.79 23.55 -7.84
C ASP A 128 -22.18 22.38 -7.06
N LEU A 129 -20.84 22.33 -6.94
CA LEU A 129 -20.16 21.30 -6.14
C LEU A 129 -20.58 21.33 -4.65
N ILE A 130 -20.73 22.51 -4.07
CA ILE A 130 -21.20 22.67 -2.68
C ILE A 130 -22.66 22.22 -2.54
N LYS A 131 -23.52 22.59 -3.49
CA LYS A 131 -24.92 22.16 -3.51
C LYS A 131 -25.07 20.65 -3.66
N MET A 132 -24.22 20.02 -4.48
CA MET A 132 -24.18 18.57 -4.71
C MET A 132 -24.00 17.78 -3.40
N VAL A 133 -23.27 18.35 -2.42
CA VAL A 133 -23.04 17.72 -1.12
C VAL A 133 -23.98 18.19 -0.01
N GLY A 134 -24.99 19.02 -0.33
CA GLY A 134 -26.01 19.49 0.61
C GLY A 134 -25.72 20.84 1.27
N GLY A 135 -24.71 21.59 0.83
CA GLY A 135 -24.37 22.89 1.38
C GLY A 135 -23.49 22.84 2.64
N ALA A 136 -23.23 24.01 3.23
CA ALA A 136 -22.46 24.13 4.46
C ALA A 136 -23.29 23.77 5.71
N PRO A 137 -22.67 23.24 6.78
CA PRO A 137 -21.24 22.99 6.95
C PRO A 137 -20.74 21.73 6.23
N LEU A 138 -19.54 21.78 5.66
CA LEU A 138 -18.92 20.68 4.91
C LEU A 138 -17.44 20.52 5.28
N VAL A 139 -16.88 19.35 4.96
CA VAL A 139 -15.45 19.02 5.19
C VAL A 139 -14.73 18.92 3.84
N ILE A 140 -13.61 19.61 3.68
CA ILE A 140 -12.85 19.67 2.43
C ILE A 140 -11.55 18.89 2.57
N LYS A 141 -11.45 17.75 1.86
CA LYS A 141 -10.24 16.92 1.87
C LYS A 141 -9.44 17.08 0.57
N LEU A 142 -8.26 17.68 0.67
CA LEU A 142 -7.28 17.70 -0.42
C LEU A 142 -6.58 16.33 -0.51
N LEU A 143 -6.52 15.76 -1.72
CA LEU A 143 -5.93 14.43 -1.93
C LEU A 143 -4.41 14.42 -1.98
N GLU A 144 -3.85 15.46 -2.60
CA GLU A 144 -2.42 15.67 -2.71
C GLU A 144 -2.04 16.88 -1.86
N GLY A 145 -1.39 16.60 -0.74
CA GLY A 145 -0.82 17.58 0.17
C GLY A 145 0.28 16.90 0.98
N THR A 146 1.46 17.50 1.03
CA THR A 146 2.49 17.12 1.99
C THR A 146 2.27 17.89 3.30
N GLN A 147 2.78 17.40 4.43
CA GLN A 147 2.90 18.18 5.68
C GLN A 147 1.58 18.76 6.23
N GLY A 148 0.54 17.93 6.43
CA GLY A 148 -0.59 18.33 7.28
C GLY A 148 -1.56 19.37 6.70
N ILE A 149 -1.52 19.64 5.38
CA ILE A 149 -2.43 20.57 4.68
C ILE A 149 -3.82 19.93 4.41
N GLY A 150 -4.25 18.92 5.18
CA GLY A 150 -5.46 18.17 4.82
C GLY A 150 -6.17 17.45 5.95
N VAL A 151 -7.16 18.14 6.53
CA VAL A 151 -8.48 17.60 6.90
C VAL A 151 -9.53 18.45 6.22
#